data_AF-A0A1B7W3D3-F1
#
_entry.id   AF-A0A1B7W3D3-F1
#
_cell.length_a   1.000
_cell.length_b   1.000
_cell.length_c   1.000
_cell.angle_alpha   90.00
_cell.angle_beta   90.00
_cell.angle_gamma   90.00
#
_symmetry.space_group_name_H-M   'P 1'
#
loop_
_entity.id
_entity.type
_entity.pdbx_description
1 polymer ?
#
loop_
_entity_poly.entity_id
_entity_poly.type
_entity_poly.pdbx_seq_one_letter_code
_entity_poly.pdbx_strand_id
1 'polypeptide(L)'
;MFLVSDIKQTRVYQEAKQEGRQEGREEGRQNGEMILLIRQLSKKFGKLKDIYIENINSLKIEQLEKLGEALLDFTEINDLETWLKSEIDK
;
A
#
# COMPACT_ATOMS: atom_id res chain seq x y z
N MET A 1 -0.73 29.78 -33.83
CA MET A 1 -0.16 29.70 -32.47
C MET A 1 -0.69 28.41 -31.87
N PHE A 2 0.17 27.47 -31.49
CA PHE A 2 -0.28 26.21 -30.89
C PHE A 2 -0.60 26.45 -29.41
N LEU A 3 -1.84 26.21 -29.02
CA LEU A 3 -2.34 26.48 -27.67
C LEU A 3 -2.24 25.23 -26.80
N VAL A 4 -2.20 25.42 -25.48
CA VAL A 4 -2.25 24.30 -24.52
C VAL A 4 -3.54 23.47 -24.67
N SER A 5 -4.63 24.08 -25.16
CA SER A 5 -5.86 23.38 -25.55
C SER A 5 -5.63 22.35 -26.65
N ASP A 6 -4.75 22.64 -27.60
CA ASP A 6 -4.46 21.78 -28.75
C ASP A 6 -3.68 20.54 -28.30
N ILE A 7 -2.78 20.71 -27.32
CA ILE A 7 -2.06 19.61 -26.66
C ILE A 7 -3.04 18.67 -25.94
N LYS A 8 -4.06 19.20 -25.26
CA LYS A 8 -5.05 18.38 -24.53
C LYS A 8 -5.91 17.49 -25.44
N GLN A 9 -6.03 17.87 -26.71
CA GLN A 9 -6.76 17.09 -27.72
C GLN A 9 -5.88 16.02 -28.37
N THR A 10 -4.56 16.09 -28.21
CA THR A 10 -3.66 15.05 -28.73
C THR A 10 -3.91 13.72 -28.04
N ARG A 11 -3.76 12.63 -28.81
CA ARG A 11 -3.87 11.27 -28.30
C ARG A 11 -2.88 10.99 -27.17
N VAL A 12 -1.63 11.45 -27.33
CA VAL A 12 -0.55 11.28 -26.34
C VAL A 12 -0.93 11.91 -24.99
N TYR A 13 -1.51 13.12 -24.98
CA TYR A 13 -1.94 13.74 -23.72
C TYR A 13 -3.08 12.96 -23.05
N GLN A 14 -4.03 12.45 -23.85
CA GLN A 14 -5.15 11.69 -23.32
C GLN A 14 -4.70 10.36 -22.71
N GLU A 15 -3.79 9.66 -23.39
CA GLU A 15 -3.18 8.41 -22.91
C GLU A 15 -2.38 8.66 -21.62
N ALA A 16 -1.47 9.64 -21.61
CA ALA A 16 -0.69 10.00 -20.42
C ALA A 16 -1.58 10.39 -19.22
N LYS A 17 -2.71 11.09 -19.47
CA LYS A 17 -3.67 11.44 -18.41
C LYS A 17 -4.44 10.21 -17.91
N GLN A 18 -4.70 9.22 -18.76
CA GLN A 18 -5.33 7.98 -18.36
C GLN A 18 -4.37 7.11 -17.56
N GLU A 19 -3.13 6.93 -18.03
CA GLU A 19 -2.06 6.21 -17.33
C GLU A 19 -1.82 6.81 -15.94
N GLY A 20 -1.58 8.13 -15.84
CA GLY A 20 -1.38 8.75 -14.53
C GLY A 20 -2.58 8.67 -13.58
N ARG A 21 -3.81 8.53 -14.10
CA ARG A 21 -4.99 8.25 -13.27
C ARG A 21 -5.05 6.80 -12.81
N GLN A 22 -4.55 5.86 -13.60
CA GLN A 22 -4.48 4.45 -13.23
C GLN A 22 -3.39 4.26 -12.18
N GLU A 23 -2.18 4.73 -12.45
CA GLU A 23 -1.06 4.71 -11.50
C GLU A 23 -1.44 5.35 -10.16
N GLY A 24 -2.00 6.56 -10.16
CA GLY A 24 -2.41 7.23 -8.93
C GLY A 24 -3.52 6.50 -8.14
N ARG A 25 -4.36 5.69 -8.81
CA ARG A 25 -5.34 4.84 -8.12
C ARG A 25 -4.68 3.62 -7.48
N GLU A 26 -3.72 3.01 -8.17
CA GLU A 26 -2.98 1.86 -7.66
C GLU A 26 -2.11 2.25 -6.46
N GLU A 27 -1.33 3.34 -6.58
CA GLU A 27 -0.55 3.89 -5.48
C GLU A 27 -1.45 4.31 -4.30
N GLY A 28 -2.58 4.96 -4.60
CA GLY A 28 -3.55 5.37 -3.59
C GLY A 28 -4.16 4.19 -2.83
N ARG A 29 -4.44 3.09 -3.53
CA ARG A 29 -4.94 1.85 -2.93
C ARG A 29 -3.89 1.23 -2.01
N GLN A 30 -2.66 1.05 -2.48
CA GLN A 30 -1.58 0.45 -1.69
C GLN A 30 -1.28 1.26 -0.44
N ASN A 31 -1.12 2.58 -0.57
CA ASN A 31 -0.90 3.46 0.57
C ASN A 31 -2.08 3.44 1.56
N GLY A 32 -3.31 3.42 1.05
CA GLY A 32 -4.51 3.34 1.87
C GLY A 32 -4.59 2.07 2.71
N GLU A 33 -4.34 0.92 2.09
CA GLU A 33 -4.31 -0.38 2.78
C GLU A 33 -3.20 -0.46 3.83
N MET A 34 -1.98 -0.04 3.47
CA MET A 34 -0.83 0.01 4.38
C MET A 34 -1.11 0.87 5.62
N ILE A 35 -1.60 2.10 5.43
CA ILE A 35 -1.93 3.02 6.54
C ILE A 35 -3.02 2.42 7.43
N LEU A 36 -4.04 1.80 6.82
CA LEU A 36 -5.12 1.17 7.57
C LEU A 36 -4.60 0.02 8.44
N LEU A 37 -3.76 -0.85 7.87
CA LEU A 37 -3.18 -1.99 8.59
C LEU A 37 -2.30 -1.53 9.76
N ILE A 38 -1.44 -0.53 9.55
CA ILE A 38 -0.62 0.05 10.63
C ILE A 38 -1.50 0.57 11.77
N ARG A 39 -2.61 1.26 11.45
CA ARG A 39 -3.55 1.77 12.45
C ARG A 39 -4.27 0.65 13.19
N GLN A 40 -4.70 -0.40 12.49
CA GLN A 40 -5.37 -1.55 13.08
C GLN A 40 -4.43 -2.33 14.01
N LEU A 41 -3.22 -2.62 13.55
CA LEU A 41 -2.17 -3.25 14.35
C LEU A 41 -1.82 -2.40 15.58
N SER A 42 -1.66 -1.09 15.42
CA SER A 42 -1.37 -0.18 16.52
C SER A 42 -2.53 -0.12 17.54
N LYS A 43 -3.77 -0.24 17.07
CA LYS A 43 -4.95 -0.30 17.93
C LYS A 43 -5.02 -1.61 18.72
N LYS A 44 -4.61 -2.73 18.10
CA LYS A 44 -4.66 -4.08 18.70
C LYS A 44 -3.52 -4.32 19.69
N PHE A 45 -2.30 -3.92 19.34
CA PHE A 45 -1.08 -4.23 20.10
C PHE A 45 -0.43 -3.02 20.79
N GLY A 46 -1.01 -1.83 20.65
CA GLY A 46 -0.42 -0.59 21.14
C GLY A 46 0.62 -0.03 20.17
N LYS A 47 1.46 0.90 20.63
CA LYS A 47 2.46 1.56 19.77
C LYS A 47 3.41 0.52 19.16
N LEU A 48 3.36 0.36 17.84
CA LEU A 48 4.29 -0.50 17.11
C LEU A 48 5.71 0.08 17.13
N LYS A 49 6.71 -0.81 17.14
CA LYS A 49 8.10 -0.44 16.92
C LYS A 49 8.30 -0.03 15.46
N ASP A 50 9.25 0.88 15.22
CA ASP A 50 9.53 1.43 13.89
C ASP A 50 9.88 0.33 12.87
N ILE A 51 10.59 -0.72 13.30
CA ILE A 51 10.93 -1.87 12.45
C ILE A 51 9.69 -2.56 11.85
N TYR A 52 8.58 -2.67 12.59
CA TYR A 52 7.36 -3.29 12.06
C TYR A 52 6.71 -2.36 11.03
N ILE A 53 6.75 -1.05 11.25
CA ILE A 53 6.21 -0.05 10.33
C ILE A 53 7.03 -0.06 9.03
N GLU A 54 8.36 -0.06 9.13
CA GLU A 54 9.26 -0.13 7.97
C GLU A 54 9.03 -1.41 7.16
N ASN A 55 8.91 -2.56 7.82
CA ASN A 55 8.62 -3.82 7.16
C ASN A 55 7.27 -3.77 6.43
N ILE A 56 6.21 -3.28 7.08
CA ILE A 56 4.89 -3.14 6.45
C ILE A 56 4.94 -2.16 5.27
N ASN A 57 5.71 -1.08 5.36
CA ASN A 57 5.88 -0.12 4.27
C ASN A 57 6.59 -0.72 3.05
N SER A 58 7.38 -1.78 3.24
CA SER A 58 8.08 -2.47 2.16
C SER A 58 7.25 -3.54 1.45
N LEU A 59 6.08 -3.88 2.00
CA LEU A 59 5.21 -4.92 1.46
C LEU A 59 4.53 -4.49 0.16
N LYS A 60 4.42 -5.43 -0.78
CA LYS A 60 3.59 -5.29 -1.97
C LYS A 60 2.11 -5.36 -1.62
N ILE A 61 1.24 -4.84 -2.49
CA ILE A 61 -0.22 -4.87 -2.32
C ILE A 61 -0.75 -6.27 -1.96
N GLU A 62 -0.33 -7.30 -2.66
CA GLU A 62 -0.76 -8.70 -2.41
C GLU A 62 -0.38 -9.20 -1.01
N GLN A 63 0.74 -8.70 -0.46
CA GLN A 63 1.18 -9.04 0.89
C GLN A 63 0.40 -8.24 1.93
N LEU A 64 0.07 -6.97 1.65
CA LEU A 64 -0.81 -6.16 2.50
C LEU A 64 -2.21 -6.79 2.61
N GLU A 65 -2.78 -7.26 1.50
CA GLU A 65 -4.08 -7.95 1.50
C GLU A 65 -4.04 -9.22 2.38
N LYS A 66 -3.01 -10.05 2.21
CA LYS A 66 -2.80 -11.24 3.07
C LYS A 66 -2.59 -10.89 4.53
N LEU A 67 -1.88 -9.80 4.83
CA LEU A 67 -1.70 -9.32 6.20
C LEU A 67 -3.05 -8.90 6.79
N GLY A 68 -3.92 -8.27 6.01
CA GLY A 68 -5.26 -7.87 6.44
C GLY A 68 -6.14 -9.05 6.85
N GLU A 69 -6.05 -10.18 6.14
CA GLU A 69 -6.74 -11.41 6.54
C GLU A 69 -6.11 -12.02 7.79
N ALA A 70 -4.78 -12.23 7.79
CA ALA A 70 -4.06 -12.85 8.90
C ALA A 70 -4.15 -12.05 10.22
N LEU A 71 -4.24 -10.72 10.12
CA LEU A 71 -4.43 -9.81 11.26
C LEU A 71 -5.60 -10.24 12.15
N LEU A 72 -6.69 -10.74 11.55
CA LEU A 72 -7.90 -11.13 12.26
C LEU A 72 -7.64 -12.30 13.21
N ASP A 73 -6.72 -13.19 12.85
CA ASP A 73 -6.36 -14.39 13.62
C ASP A 73 -5.25 -14.14 14.64
N PHE A 74 -4.54 -13.01 14.57
CA PHE A 74 -3.46 -12.72 15.50
C PHE A 74 -3.98 -12.60 16.95
N THR A 75 -3.24 -13.14 17.90
CA THR A 75 -3.52 -13.04 19.33
C THR A 75 -2.51 -12.16 20.05
N GLU A 76 -1.25 -12.18 19.59
CA GLU A 76 -0.15 -11.44 20.17
C GLU A 76 0.76 -10.80 19.12
N ILE A 77 1.65 -9.91 19.56
CA ILE A 77 2.57 -9.21 18.65
C ILE A 77 3.58 -10.18 17.98
N ASN A 78 3.84 -11.33 18.60
CA ASN A 78 4.75 -12.33 18.07
C ASN A 78 4.19 -13.03 16.80
N ASP A 79 2.85 -13.06 16.65
CA ASP A 79 2.19 -13.54 15.43
C ASP A 79 2.54 -12.65 14.23
N LEU A 80 2.52 -11.32 14.43
CA LEU A 80 2.93 -10.35 13.41
C LEU A 80 4.41 -10.53 13.04
N GLU A 81 5.29 -10.69 14.03
CA GLU A 81 6.72 -10.87 13.78
C GLU A 81 7.01 -12.14 12.97
N THR A 82 6.34 -13.23 13.31
CA THR A 82 6.46 -14.51 12.60
C THR A 82 5.94 -14.39 11.17
N TRP A 83 4.79 -13.74 10.99
CA TRP A 83 4.20 -13.50 9.68
C TRP A 83 5.13 -12.66 8.79
N LEU A 84 5.64 -11.53 9.31
CA LEU A 84 6.53 -10.64 8.56
C LEU A 84 7.82 -11.36 8.11
N LYS A 85 8.45 -12.15 8.99
CA LYS A 85 9.62 -12.97 8.61
C LYS A 85 9.30 -13.91 7.45
N SER A 86 8.15 -14.58 7.51
CA SER A 86 7.73 -15.52 6.46
C SER A 86 7.47 -14.89 5.09
N GLU A 87 7.22 -13.58 5.03
CA GLU A 87 6.95 -12.84 3.80
C GLU A 87 8.16 -12.06 3.28
N ILE A 88 9.12 -11.72 4.15
CA ILE A 88 10.36 -11.02 3.80
C ILE A 88 11.46 -12.01 3.37
N ASP A 89 11.49 -13.21 3.95
CA ASP A 89 12.49 -14.24 3.65
C ASP A 89 12.15 -15.10 2.40
N LYS A 90 11.09 -14.74 1.66
CA LYS A 90 10.68 -15.38 0.39
C LYS A 90 11.21 -14.61 -0.82
#